data_AF-A0A3N5IXN9-F1
#
_entry.id   AF-A0A3N5IXN9-F1
#
_cell.length_a   1.000
_cell.length_b   1.000
_cell.length_c   1.000
_cell.angle_alpha   90.00
_cell.angle_beta   90.00
_cell.angle_gamma   90.00
#
_symmetry.space_group_name_H-M   'P 1'
#
loop_
_entity.id
_entity.type
_entity.pdbx_description
1 polymer ?
#
loop_
_entity_poly.entity_id
_entity_poly.type
_entity_poly.pdbx_seq_one_letter_code
_entity_poly.pdbx_strand_id
1 'polypeptide(L)'
;MNGTPNISQVLPSGEQFFADMEIHIKGENFSANPEDNAVYFDNEKAVLISSSIDELVARRPKLTGDSITIKVVVRDAYTFATFSPYKIEKVKEEMGKFASSNEIYSIAIDRDENIYAACPGPIIFKITPNDDKTIFSNLVMQRPEQIRVAPGGYLYILTKVGKTKGYYRMPLSDGSTLELVAVIPPTKTISCMDFDQDGVLYSLGKKTGVYMLNPDATVITSTTFKDYMAFDCRVFQGYLYVAATYDGPPESWKGTAIFRAQILGENKLGPEELVLNLKANGEYAAARVLSFTFSENGDLYVGTDQANPILIVSQSGEISPVYPTLIDPSGAVLLWGNDTFLYMVRGNEGGIFSSGRIFRLRLTQKGAPYFGRR
;
A
#
# COMPACT_ATOMS: atom_id res chain seq x y z
N MET A 1 39.12 -16.63 -29.75
CA MET A 1 38.38 -17.57 -28.90
C MET A 1 38.07 -16.82 -27.61
N ASN A 2 36.80 -16.68 -27.25
CA ASN A 2 36.46 -16.13 -25.94
C ASN A 2 36.91 -17.13 -24.86
N GLY A 3 37.47 -16.61 -23.77
CA GLY A 3 37.82 -17.43 -22.61
C GLY A 3 36.58 -18.12 -22.04
N THR A 4 36.77 -19.17 -21.24
CA THR A 4 35.65 -19.79 -20.54
C THR A 4 35.10 -18.78 -19.51
N PRO A 5 33.82 -18.41 -19.59
CA PRO A 5 33.24 -17.48 -18.63
C PRO A 5 33.27 -18.10 -17.23
N ASN A 6 33.52 -17.25 -16.23
CA ASN A 6 33.53 -17.64 -14.83
C ASN A 6 32.75 -16.61 -14.00
N ILE A 7 32.07 -17.06 -12.94
CA ILE A 7 31.42 -16.17 -11.96
C ILE A 7 32.20 -16.30 -10.66
N SER A 8 32.80 -15.21 -10.21
CA SER A 8 33.55 -15.16 -8.94
C SER A 8 32.68 -14.70 -7.78
N GLN A 9 31.67 -13.87 -8.04
CA GLN A 9 30.79 -13.33 -7.01
C GLN A 9 29.45 -12.90 -7.61
N VAL A 10 28.38 -13.00 -6.82
CA VAL A 10 27.08 -12.39 -7.11
C VAL A 10 26.67 -11.52 -5.93
N LEU A 11 26.28 -10.28 -6.23
CA LEU A 11 25.77 -9.30 -5.26
C LEU A 11 24.38 -8.80 -5.70
N PRO A 12 23.53 -8.40 -4.77
CA PRO A 12 23.76 -8.42 -3.33
C PRO A 12 23.73 -9.84 -2.72
N SER A 13 24.36 -10.03 -1.56
CA SER A 13 24.31 -11.30 -0.83
C SER A 13 23.77 -11.07 0.58
N GLY A 14 22.65 -11.71 0.91
CA GLY A 14 22.03 -11.64 2.24
C GLY A 14 20.62 -11.07 2.22
N GLU A 15 19.87 -11.35 3.28
CA GLU A 15 18.43 -11.06 3.34
C GLU A 15 18.12 -9.57 3.40
N GLN A 16 19.06 -8.74 3.86
CA GLN A 16 18.89 -7.29 4.00
C GLN A 16 18.76 -6.55 2.67
N PHE A 17 19.13 -7.20 1.57
CA PHE A 17 19.12 -6.64 0.22
C PHE A 17 17.90 -7.06 -0.59
N PHE A 18 16.84 -7.53 0.08
CA PHE A 18 15.58 -7.91 -0.55
C PHE A 18 14.92 -6.80 -1.37
N ALA A 19 15.34 -5.53 -1.21
CA ALA A 19 14.81 -4.38 -1.92
C ALA A 19 15.63 -3.98 -3.16
N ASP A 20 16.82 -4.56 -3.34
CA ASP A 20 17.68 -4.26 -4.46
C ASP A 20 17.04 -4.76 -5.75
N MET A 21 17.09 -3.91 -6.78
CA MET A 21 16.47 -4.15 -8.08
C MET A 21 17.49 -4.55 -9.15
N GLU A 22 18.76 -4.59 -8.78
CA GLU A 22 19.89 -4.95 -9.63
C GLU A 22 20.69 -6.08 -8.98
N ILE A 23 21.18 -6.99 -9.82
CA ILE A 23 22.02 -8.11 -9.42
C ILE A 23 23.33 -7.97 -10.20
N HIS A 24 24.42 -7.78 -9.48
CA HIS A 24 25.77 -7.64 -9.98
C HIS A 24 26.44 -9.01 -10.00
N ILE A 25 26.82 -9.46 -11.20
CA ILE A 25 27.50 -10.74 -11.42
C ILE A 25 28.93 -10.42 -11.82
N LYS A 26 29.86 -10.64 -10.90
CA LYS A 26 31.29 -10.42 -11.11
C LYS A 26 31.97 -11.70 -11.53
N GLY A 27 32.97 -11.57 -12.39
CA GLY A 27 33.60 -12.72 -13.00
C GLY A 27 34.69 -12.34 -14.00
N GLU A 28 34.91 -13.24 -14.96
CA GLU A 28 35.90 -13.06 -16.01
C GLU A 28 35.37 -13.65 -17.33
N ASN A 29 35.91 -13.17 -18.44
CA ASN A 29 35.61 -13.61 -19.81
C ASN A 29 34.14 -13.43 -20.21
N PHE A 30 33.49 -12.39 -19.69
CA PHE A 30 32.22 -11.91 -20.22
C PHE A 30 32.46 -11.06 -21.49
N SER A 31 31.41 -10.82 -22.27
CA SER A 31 31.51 -9.85 -23.37
C SER A 31 31.21 -8.44 -22.86
N ALA A 32 31.95 -7.43 -23.34
CA ALA A 32 31.57 -6.03 -23.13
C ALA A 32 30.30 -5.63 -23.93
N ASN A 33 29.91 -6.43 -24.92
CA ASN A 33 28.66 -6.23 -25.66
C ASN A 33 27.52 -7.02 -24.99
N PRO A 34 26.48 -6.36 -24.45
CA PRO A 34 25.37 -7.03 -23.79
C PRO A 34 24.66 -8.10 -24.64
N GLU A 35 24.57 -7.91 -25.96
CA GLU A 35 23.91 -8.83 -26.89
C GLU A 35 24.67 -10.16 -27.10
N ASP A 36 25.92 -10.20 -26.67
CA ASP A 36 26.76 -11.41 -26.71
C ASP A 36 26.68 -12.18 -25.38
N ASN A 37 25.99 -11.64 -24.36
CA ASN A 37 25.77 -12.31 -23.10
C ASN A 37 24.29 -12.68 -22.93
N ALA A 38 24.04 -13.79 -22.25
CA ALA A 38 22.73 -14.11 -21.72
C ALA A 38 22.86 -14.61 -20.28
N VAL A 39 22.09 -14.01 -19.38
CA VAL A 39 22.03 -14.39 -17.97
C VAL A 39 20.69 -15.04 -17.69
N TYR A 40 20.72 -16.18 -17.02
CA TYR A 40 19.54 -16.92 -16.60
C TYR A 40 19.55 -17.11 -15.08
N PHE A 41 18.41 -16.89 -14.45
CA PHE A 41 18.13 -17.28 -13.07
C PHE A 41 17.20 -18.48 -13.13
N ASP A 42 17.71 -19.66 -12.81
CA ASP A 42 17.12 -20.95 -13.15
C ASP A 42 16.79 -21.06 -14.65
N ASN A 43 15.51 -20.92 -15.01
CA ASN A 43 15.01 -20.96 -16.40
C ASN A 43 14.56 -19.57 -16.91
N GLU A 44 14.61 -18.53 -16.07
CA GLU A 44 14.17 -17.18 -16.42
C GLU A 44 15.34 -16.36 -16.98
N LYS A 45 15.21 -15.89 -18.24
CA LYS A 45 16.21 -15.00 -18.85
C LYS A 45 16.09 -13.61 -18.23
N ALA A 46 17.19 -13.08 -17.70
CA ALA A 46 17.22 -11.74 -17.16
C ALA A 46 17.46 -10.67 -18.24
N VAL A 47 17.00 -9.46 -17.93
CA VAL A 47 17.33 -8.25 -18.71
C VAL A 47 18.66 -7.71 -18.20
N LEU A 48 19.65 -7.60 -19.08
CA LEU A 48 20.92 -6.95 -18.78
C LEU A 48 20.77 -5.42 -18.84
N ILE A 49 21.27 -4.76 -17.80
CA ILE A 49 21.32 -3.30 -17.68
C ILE A 49 22.67 -2.79 -18.22
N SER A 50 23.76 -3.46 -17.84
CA SER A 50 25.11 -3.18 -18.34
C SER A 50 25.94 -4.45 -18.46
N SER A 51 27.02 -4.35 -19.23
CA SER A 51 27.91 -5.46 -19.55
C SER A 51 29.34 -4.96 -19.69
N SER A 52 30.27 -5.69 -19.10
CA SER A 52 31.72 -5.50 -19.23
C SER A 52 32.39 -6.87 -19.26
N ILE A 53 33.72 -6.91 -19.33
CA ILE A 53 34.47 -8.17 -19.40
C ILE A 53 34.53 -8.92 -18.05
N ASP A 54 34.25 -8.22 -16.96
CA ASP A 54 34.39 -8.67 -15.57
C ASP A 54 33.13 -8.44 -14.70
N GLU A 55 32.14 -7.70 -15.20
CA GLU A 55 30.85 -7.49 -14.52
C GLU A 55 29.67 -7.45 -15.50
N LEU A 56 28.61 -8.17 -15.15
CA LEU A 56 27.27 -8.05 -15.73
C LEU A 56 26.31 -7.51 -14.67
N VAL A 57 25.52 -6.49 -15.01
CA VAL A 57 24.44 -6.01 -14.14
C VAL A 57 23.12 -6.45 -14.75
N ALA A 58 22.39 -7.30 -14.03
CA ALA A 58 21.08 -7.80 -14.43
C ALA A 58 19.98 -7.14 -13.61
N ARG A 59 18.84 -6.81 -14.24
CA ARG A 59 17.63 -6.46 -13.51
C ARG A 59 17.16 -7.68 -12.72
N ARG A 60 16.78 -7.46 -11.46
CA ARG A 60 16.22 -8.50 -10.61
C ARG A 60 15.02 -9.18 -11.30
N PRO A 61 15.03 -10.51 -11.45
CA PRO A 61 13.92 -11.23 -12.06
C PRO A 61 12.70 -11.29 -11.12
N LYS A 62 11.52 -11.55 -11.70
CA LYS A 62 10.29 -11.85 -10.95
C LYS A 62 10.29 -13.30 -10.44
N LEU A 63 11.36 -13.67 -9.74
CA LEU A 63 11.62 -15.00 -9.19
C LEU A 63 11.98 -14.86 -7.70
N THR A 64 11.70 -15.88 -6.90
CA THR A 64 12.09 -15.96 -5.48
C THR A 64 12.50 -17.38 -5.14
N GLY A 65 13.49 -17.56 -4.26
CA GLY A 65 13.92 -18.88 -3.81
C GLY A 65 15.32 -18.85 -3.19
N ASP A 66 15.64 -19.91 -2.45
CA ASP A 66 16.86 -20.00 -1.63
C ASP A 66 18.00 -20.77 -2.32
N SER A 67 17.75 -21.29 -3.52
CA SER A 67 18.70 -22.14 -4.26
C SER A 67 18.63 -21.91 -5.76
N ILE A 68 18.54 -20.64 -6.15
CA ILE A 68 18.51 -20.23 -7.55
C ILE A 68 19.88 -20.46 -8.16
N THR A 69 19.89 -21.07 -9.34
CA THR A 69 21.11 -21.29 -10.13
C THR A 69 21.23 -20.20 -11.18
N ILE A 70 22.30 -19.42 -11.11
CA ILE A 70 22.61 -18.39 -12.11
C ILE A 70 23.50 -19.00 -13.18
N LYS A 71 23.14 -18.80 -14.45
CA LYS A 71 23.96 -19.21 -15.61
C LYS A 71 24.30 -18.01 -16.47
N VAL A 72 25.57 -17.88 -16.84
CA VAL A 72 26.05 -16.87 -17.80
C VAL A 72 26.52 -17.58 -19.06
N VAL A 73 25.85 -17.30 -20.17
CA VAL A 73 26.22 -17.76 -21.50
C VAL A 73 26.89 -16.59 -22.23
N VAL A 74 28.07 -16.83 -22.78
CA VAL A 74 28.79 -15.86 -23.62
C VAL A 74 28.88 -16.43 -25.03
N ARG A 75 28.58 -15.61 -26.04
CA ARG A 75 28.66 -16.03 -27.45
C ARG A 75 30.04 -16.61 -27.76
N ASP A 76 30.04 -17.71 -28.51
CA ASP A 76 31.23 -18.46 -28.92
C ASP A 76 32.08 -19.07 -27.79
N ALA A 77 31.59 -19.04 -26.54
CA ALA A 77 32.19 -19.81 -25.45
C ALA A 77 31.73 -21.27 -25.50
N TYR A 78 32.65 -22.20 -25.24
CA TYR A 78 32.35 -23.64 -25.24
C TYR A 78 31.51 -24.10 -24.03
N THR A 79 31.52 -23.33 -22.95
CA THR A 79 30.81 -23.62 -21.70
C THR A 79 30.19 -22.35 -21.14
N PHE A 80 29.21 -22.51 -20.25
CA PHE A 80 28.59 -21.42 -19.51
C PHE A 80 29.09 -21.41 -18.07
N ALA A 81 29.20 -20.23 -17.48
CA ALA A 81 29.51 -20.09 -16.07
C ALA A 81 28.25 -20.39 -15.23
N THR A 82 28.43 -20.97 -14.05
CA THR A 82 27.32 -21.27 -13.13
C THR A 82 27.66 -20.78 -11.72
N PHE A 83 26.68 -20.20 -11.03
CA PHE A 83 26.77 -19.83 -9.63
C PHE A 83 25.52 -20.31 -8.88
N SER A 84 25.70 -21.07 -7.81
CA SER A 84 24.62 -21.64 -6.99
C SER A 84 25.15 -22.06 -5.62
N PRO A 85 24.35 -21.97 -4.55
CA PRO A 85 23.01 -21.38 -4.50
C PRO A 85 23.04 -19.85 -4.43
N TYR A 86 22.06 -19.20 -5.05
CA TYR A 86 21.76 -17.78 -4.83
C TYR A 86 20.34 -17.61 -4.25
N LYS A 87 20.18 -16.71 -3.30
CA LYS A 87 18.90 -16.41 -2.66
C LYS A 87 18.29 -15.14 -3.25
N ILE A 88 17.05 -15.23 -3.76
CA ILE A 88 16.24 -14.06 -4.07
C ILE A 88 15.05 -14.03 -3.12
N GLU A 89 15.05 -13.03 -2.25
CA GLU A 89 14.02 -12.82 -1.24
C GLU A 89 12.66 -12.46 -1.85
N LYS A 90 11.60 -12.84 -1.16
CA LYS A 90 10.23 -12.45 -1.51
C LYS A 90 9.94 -11.03 -0.99
N VAL A 91 9.57 -10.13 -1.90
CA VAL A 91 9.12 -8.76 -1.56
C VAL A 91 7.62 -8.65 -1.33
N LYS A 92 6.85 -9.61 -1.85
CA LYS A 92 5.38 -9.58 -1.91
C LYS A 92 4.81 -10.96 -1.60
N GLU A 93 3.84 -11.00 -0.71
CA GLU A 93 3.09 -12.21 -0.34
C GLU A 93 1.59 -11.99 -0.44
N GLU A 94 0.86 -12.92 -1.03
CA GLU A 94 -0.61 -12.90 -1.02
C GLU A 94 -1.14 -13.43 0.31
N MET A 95 -2.06 -12.69 0.93
CA MET A 95 -2.65 -12.99 2.24
C MET A 95 -4.14 -13.35 2.10
N GLY A 96 -4.60 -14.27 2.93
CA GLY A 96 -5.98 -14.74 3.06
C GLY A 96 -6.47 -15.62 1.92
N LYS A 97 -5.72 -15.77 0.81
CA LYS A 97 -6.09 -16.60 -0.36
C LYS A 97 -7.54 -16.36 -0.79
N PHE A 98 -7.89 -15.11 -1.04
CA PHE A 98 -9.21 -14.75 -1.53
C PHE A 98 -9.37 -15.23 -2.98
N ALA A 99 -10.56 -15.71 -3.33
CA ALA A 99 -10.88 -16.01 -4.72
C ALA A 99 -10.89 -14.71 -5.53
N SER A 100 -10.59 -14.78 -6.81
CA SER A 100 -10.55 -13.60 -7.69
C SER A 100 -11.90 -12.89 -7.85
N SER A 101 -13.01 -13.52 -7.43
CA SER A 101 -14.36 -12.94 -7.42
C SER A 101 -14.71 -12.26 -6.10
N ASN A 102 -13.88 -12.38 -5.05
CA ASN A 102 -14.14 -11.70 -3.79
C ASN A 102 -13.93 -10.19 -3.97
N GLU A 103 -14.78 -9.40 -3.32
CA GLU A 103 -14.53 -7.97 -3.15
C GLU A 103 -14.01 -7.73 -1.72
N ILE A 104 -13.09 -6.79 -1.56
CA ILE A 104 -12.54 -6.37 -0.26
C ILE A 104 -12.66 -4.86 -0.18
N TYR A 105 -13.62 -4.37 0.60
CA TYR A 105 -13.94 -2.94 0.67
C TYR A 105 -12.95 -2.15 1.51
N SER A 106 -12.46 -2.75 2.58
CA SER A 106 -11.54 -2.10 3.49
C SER A 106 -10.79 -3.15 4.30
N ILE A 107 -9.59 -2.80 4.73
CA ILE A 107 -8.81 -3.59 5.69
C ILE A 107 -8.44 -2.75 6.90
N ALA A 108 -8.27 -3.42 8.04
CA ALA A 108 -7.65 -2.88 9.22
C ALA A 108 -6.63 -3.89 9.76
N ILE A 109 -5.65 -3.43 10.52
CA ILE A 109 -4.59 -4.29 11.08
C ILE A 109 -4.50 -4.00 12.56
N ASP A 110 -4.47 -5.04 13.39
CA ASP A 110 -4.30 -4.91 14.85
C ASP A 110 -2.82 -4.92 15.26
N ARG A 111 -2.55 -4.97 16.57
CA ARG A 111 -1.20 -4.97 17.15
C ARG A 111 -0.41 -6.26 16.93
N ASP A 112 -1.12 -7.36 16.71
CA ASP A 112 -0.55 -8.68 16.51
C ASP A 112 -0.38 -8.99 15.02
N GLU A 113 -0.49 -7.97 14.15
CA GLU A 113 -0.44 -8.11 12.69
C GLU A 113 -1.57 -8.96 12.10
N ASN A 114 -2.70 -9.10 12.81
CA ASN A 114 -3.87 -9.68 12.21
C ASN A 114 -4.56 -8.67 11.28
N ILE A 115 -4.91 -9.13 10.08
CA ILE A 115 -5.66 -8.37 9.09
C ILE A 115 -7.14 -8.65 9.27
N TYR A 116 -7.92 -7.58 9.38
CA TYR A 116 -9.38 -7.61 9.34
C TYR A 116 -9.81 -7.14 7.96
N ALA A 117 -10.51 -7.97 7.20
CA ALA A 117 -10.93 -7.67 5.83
C ALA A 117 -12.46 -7.59 5.75
N ALA A 118 -12.98 -6.40 5.46
CA ALA A 118 -14.40 -6.18 5.23
C ALA A 118 -14.79 -6.54 3.79
N CYS A 119 -15.72 -7.47 3.64
CA CYS A 119 -16.17 -8.01 2.35
C CYS A 119 -17.65 -7.65 2.08
N PRO A 120 -18.19 -7.92 0.87
CA PRO A 120 -19.60 -7.79 0.58
C PRO A 120 -20.50 -8.50 1.60
N GLY A 121 -21.60 -7.84 1.95
CA GLY A 121 -22.51 -8.31 2.99
C GLY A 121 -21.99 -8.01 4.40
N PRO A 122 -22.39 -8.81 5.40
CA PRO A 122 -22.03 -8.57 6.80
C PRO A 122 -20.69 -9.21 7.22
N ILE A 123 -19.91 -9.77 6.29
CA ILE A 123 -18.76 -10.62 6.63
C ILE A 123 -17.49 -9.79 6.79
N ILE A 124 -16.85 -9.97 7.94
CA ILE A 124 -15.47 -9.53 8.19
C ILE A 124 -14.63 -10.79 8.43
N PHE A 125 -13.56 -10.96 7.67
CA PHE A 125 -12.57 -12.02 7.90
C PHE A 125 -11.44 -11.52 8.80
N LYS A 126 -10.87 -12.41 9.61
CA LYS A 126 -9.57 -12.23 10.26
C LYS A 126 -8.55 -13.11 9.55
N ILE A 127 -7.37 -12.57 9.26
CA ILE A 127 -6.24 -13.27 8.69
C ILE A 127 -5.05 -13.09 9.63
N THR A 128 -4.47 -14.17 10.13
CA THR A 128 -3.29 -14.10 11.02
C THR A 128 -2.02 -13.83 10.23
N PRO A 129 -0.90 -13.44 10.88
CA PRO A 129 0.40 -13.31 10.22
C PRO A 129 0.90 -14.58 9.51
N ASN A 130 0.38 -15.74 9.92
CA ASN A 130 0.66 -17.07 9.36
C ASN A 130 -0.29 -17.46 8.21
N ASP A 131 -1.11 -16.52 7.72
CA ASP A 131 -2.05 -16.71 6.63
C ASP A 131 -3.29 -17.57 6.97
N ASP A 132 -3.60 -17.77 8.27
CA ASP A 132 -4.83 -18.46 8.68
C ASP A 132 -6.02 -17.51 8.58
N LYS A 133 -6.95 -17.79 7.65
CA LYS A 133 -8.17 -17.02 7.45
C LYS A 133 -9.38 -17.64 8.17
N THR A 134 -10.04 -16.85 9.01
CA THR A 134 -11.30 -17.23 9.68
C THR A 134 -12.35 -16.14 9.53
N ILE A 135 -13.62 -16.47 9.75
CA ILE A 135 -14.69 -15.46 9.90
C ILE A 135 -14.52 -14.82 11.28
N PHE A 136 -14.32 -13.51 11.31
CA PHE A 136 -14.29 -12.72 12.54
C PHE A 136 -15.67 -12.29 12.98
N SER A 137 -16.49 -11.81 12.03
CA SER A 137 -17.87 -11.43 12.31
C SER A 137 -18.75 -11.61 11.08
N ASN A 138 -20.03 -11.90 11.31
CA ASN A 138 -21.09 -11.97 10.31
C ASN A 138 -22.36 -11.24 10.78
N LEU A 139 -22.22 -10.33 11.75
CA LEU A 139 -23.33 -9.56 12.33
C LEU A 139 -24.01 -8.66 11.31
N VAL A 140 -25.33 -8.48 11.43
CA VAL A 140 -26.14 -7.76 10.44
C VAL A 140 -25.70 -6.30 10.30
N MET A 141 -25.15 -5.99 9.13
CA MET A 141 -24.84 -4.65 8.66
C MET A 141 -24.90 -4.60 7.13
N GLN A 142 -24.99 -3.39 6.58
CA GLN A 142 -24.76 -3.17 5.16
C GLN A 142 -23.25 -3.11 4.87
N ARG A 143 -22.90 -2.84 3.62
CA ARG A 143 -21.53 -2.63 3.16
C ARG A 143 -20.75 -1.72 4.13
N PRO A 144 -19.68 -2.22 4.76
CA PRO A 144 -18.71 -1.38 5.47
C PRO A 144 -18.00 -0.48 4.46
N GLU A 145 -18.05 0.84 4.67
CA GLU A 145 -17.37 1.82 3.81
C GLU A 145 -15.88 1.89 4.15
N GLN A 146 -15.57 1.86 5.45
CA GLN A 146 -14.20 1.72 5.93
C GLN A 146 -14.19 1.07 7.32
N ILE A 147 -13.10 0.34 7.61
CA ILE A 147 -12.80 -0.18 8.94
C ILE A 147 -11.44 0.32 9.44
N ARG A 148 -11.33 0.52 10.74
CA ARG A 148 -10.09 0.94 11.43
C ARG A 148 -10.02 0.28 12.80
N VAL A 149 -8.83 -0.18 13.19
CA VAL A 149 -8.56 -0.53 14.58
C VAL A 149 -8.47 0.76 15.38
N ALA A 150 -9.15 0.81 16.52
CA ALA A 150 -9.24 1.96 17.39
C ALA A 150 -8.63 1.66 18.77
N PRO A 151 -8.28 2.71 19.54
CA PRO A 151 -7.79 2.54 20.89
C PRO A 151 -8.79 1.76 21.75
N GLY A 152 -8.28 0.99 22.70
CA GLY A 152 -9.13 0.20 23.61
C GLY A 152 -9.59 -1.15 23.06
N GLY A 153 -9.01 -1.63 21.95
CA GLY A 153 -9.23 -2.99 21.46
C GLY A 153 -10.52 -3.17 20.66
N TYR A 154 -10.91 -2.14 19.89
CA TYR A 154 -12.11 -2.18 19.06
C TYR A 154 -11.79 -2.04 17.57
N LEU A 155 -12.60 -2.71 16.74
CA LEU A 155 -12.70 -2.44 15.31
C LEU A 155 -13.82 -1.44 15.09
N TYR A 156 -13.49 -0.23 14.64
CA TYR A 156 -14.46 0.78 14.23
C TYR A 156 -14.86 0.58 12.78
N ILE A 157 -16.15 0.75 12.52
CA ILE A 157 -16.79 0.40 11.26
C ILE A 157 -17.71 1.56 10.87
N LEU A 158 -17.43 2.17 9.73
CA LEU A 158 -18.36 3.09 9.09
C LEU A 158 -19.34 2.27 8.24
N THR A 159 -20.59 2.15 8.68
CA THR A 159 -21.59 1.33 7.99
C THR A 159 -23.01 1.82 8.29
N LYS A 160 -24.00 1.05 7.84
CA LYS A 160 -25.42 1.22 8.10
C LYS A 160 -26.01 -0.07 8.65
N VAL A 161 -26.79 0.05 9.72
CA VAL A 161 -27.61 -1.03 10.28
C VAL A 161 -29.07 -0.60 10.18
N GLY A 162 -29.88 -1.38 9.46
CA GLY A 162 -31.25 -0.98 9.12
C GLY A 162 -31.28 0.34 8.35
N LYS A 163 -31.88 1.39 8.93
CA LYS A 163 -31.91 2.76 8.36
C LYS A 163 -30.84 3.69 8.96
N THR A 164 -30.11 3.26 9.98
CA THR A 164 -29.19 4.08 10.76
C THR A 164 -27.79 4.01 10.18
N LYS A 165 -27.33 5.10 9.58
CA LYS A 165 -25.94 5.28 9.17
C LYS A 165 -25.15 5.84 10.36
N GLY A 166 -23.95 5.33 10.60
CA GLY A 166 -23.16 5.77 11.74
C GLY A 166 -21.80 5.12 11.84
N TYR A 167 -21.11 5.48 12.91
CA TYR A 167 -19.92 4.78 13.38
C TYR A 167 -20.38 3.68 14.31
N TYR A 168 -19.99 2.46 13.99
CA TYR A 168 -20.20 1.30 14.84
C TYR A 168 -18.85 0.77 15.31
N ARG A 169 -18.86 -0.06 16.36
CA ARG A 169 -17.65 -0.75 16.81
C ARG A 169 -17.92 -2.20 17.22
N MET A 170 -16.89 -3.03 17.11
CA MET A 170 -16.87 -4.42 17.57
C MET A 170 -15.63 -4.67 18.45
N PRO A 171 -15.72 -5.46 19.53
CA PRO A 171 -14.53 -5.87 20.29
C PRO A 171 -13.60 -6.72 19.42
N LEU A 172 -12.30 -6.42 19.38
CA LEU A 172 -11.31 -7.21 18.62
C LEU A 172 -11.08 -8.61 19.19
N SER A 173 -11.43 -8.82 20.46
CA SER A 173 -11.32 -10.10 21.15
C SER A 173 -12.15 -11.21 20.49
N ASP A 174 -13.35 -10.88 20.01
CA ASP A 174 -14.30 -11.88 19.52
C ASP A 174 -15.25 -11.42 18.39
N GLY A 175 -15.35 -10.12 18.09
CA GLY A 175 -16.25 -9.61 17.05
C GLY A 175 -17.74 -9.86 17.32
N SER A 176 -18.11 -10.13 18.58
CA SER A 176 -19.39 -10.71 18.97
C SER A 176 -20.55 -9.71 19.05
N THR A 177 -20.26 -8.42 19.22
CA THR A 177 -21.26 -7.36 19.31
C THR A 177 -20.96 -6.25 18.31
N LEU A 178 -22.03 -5.63 17.79
CA LEU A 178 -21.96 -4.45 16.92
C LEU A 178 -22.68 -3.28 17.61
N GLU A 179 -21.92 -2.36 18.16
CA GLU A 179 -22.43 -1.23 18.95
C GLU A 179 -22.45 0.04 18.12
N LEU A 180 -23.57 0.78 18.14
CA LEU A 180 -23.63 2.13 17.57
C LEU A 180 -22.90 3.11 18.49
N VAL A 181 -21.90 3.80 17.96
CA VAL A 181 -21.14 4.83 18.69
C VAL A 181 -21.77 6.20 18.48
N ALA A 182 -21.99 6.59 17.21
CA ALA A 182 -22.66 7.85 16.88
C ALA A 182 -23.33 7.78 15.49
N VAL A 183 -24.40 8.57 15.33
CA VAL A 183 -25.19 8.64 14.09
C VAL A 183 -24.59 9.65 13.13
N ILE A 184 -24.56 9.31 11.84
CA ILE A 184 -24.24 10.22 10.75
C ILE A 184 -25.53 10.54 10.00
N PRO A 185 -25.78 11.80 9.61
CA PRO A 185 -26.95 12.13 8.82
C PRO A 185 -27.06 11.24 7.57
N PRO A 186 -28.21 10.62 7.28
CA PRO A 186 -28.35 9.64 6.21
C PRO A 186 -28.12 10.22 4.81
N THR A 187 -28.18 11.55 4.67
CA THR A 187 -27.91 12.29 3.43
C THR A 187 -26.42 12.48 3.14
N LYS A 188 -25.54 12.12 4.09
CA LYS A 188 -24.09 12.33 3.98
C LYS A 188 -23.39 11.04 3.57
N THR A 189 -22.44 11.18 2.64
CA THR A 189 -21.60 10.07 2.18
C THR A 189 -20.19 10.26 2.70
N ILE A 190 -19.92 9.68 3.88
CA ILE A 190 -18.58 9.51 4.43
C ILE A 190 -17.96 8.25 3.83
N SER A 191 -16.68 8.30 3.49
CA SER A 191 -15.92 7.25 2.77
C SER A 191 -14.61 6.89 3.47
N CYS A 192 -14.04 7.80 4.25
CA CYS A 192 -12.79 7.58 4.97
C CYS A 192 -12.85 8.13 6.40
N MET A 193 -12.01 7.55 7.25
CA MET A 193 -11.83 7.88 8.65
C MET A 193 -10.43 7.50 9.15
N ASP A 194 -9.87 8.31 10.06
CA ASP A 194 -8.63 8.00 10.75
C ASP A 194 -8.56 8.64 12.14
N PHE A 195 -7.84 7.99 13.06
CA PHE A 195 -7.70 8.45 14.44
C PHE A 195 -6.48 9.35 14.59
N ASP A 196 -6.60 10.38 15.41
CA ASP A 196 -5.46 11.12 15.94
C ASP A 196 -4.92 10.52 17.25
N GLN A 197 -3.90 11.16 17.80
CA GLN A 197 -3.23 10.75 19.03
C GLN A 197 -4.10 10.85 20.28
N ASP A 198 -5.14 11.69 20.26
CA ASP A 198 -6.05 11.98 21.37
C ASP A 198 -7.33 11.11 21.30
N GLY A 199 -7.43 10.24 20.27
CA GLY A 199 -8.54 9.33 20.06
C GLY A 199 -9.73 9.98 19.32
N VAL A 200 -9.55 11.17 18.76
CA VAL A 200 -10.55 11.79 17.89
C VAL A 200 -10.52 11.11 16.53
N LEU A 201 -11.68 10.62 16.10
CA LEU A 201 -11.86 10.03 14.77
C LEU A 201 -12.27 11.12 13.78
N TYR A 202 -11.36 11.45 12.88
CA TYR A 202 -11.62 12.34 11.75
C TYR A 202 -12.21 11.53 10.63
N SER A 203 -13.27 12.02 9.99
CA SER A 203 -13.91 11.33 8.88
C SER A 203 -14.58 12.29 7.92
N LEU A 204 -14.63 11.91 6.65
CA LEU A 204 -15.15 12.74 5.58
C LEU A 204 -15.48 11.90 4.35
N GLY A 205 -16.08 12.54 3.35
CA GLY A 205 -16.32 11.93 2.05
C GLY A 205 -16.83 12.92 1.02
N LYS A 206 -17.92 12.60 0.35
CA LYS A 206 -18.44 13.40 -0.77
C LYS A 206 -19.13 14.69 -0.27
N LYS A 207 -18.40 15.80 -0.38
CA LYS A 207 -18.89 17.16 -0.08
C LYS A 207 -19.49 17.29 1.31
N THR A 208 -18.83 16.69 2.30
CA THR A 208 -19.35 16.56 3.66
C THR A 208 -18.79 17.60 4.62
N GLY A 209 -17.61 18.14 4.34
CA GLY A 209 -16.74 18.69 5.38
C GLY A 209 -16.14 17.55 6.21
N VAL A 210 -15.53 17.91 7.33
CA VAL A 210 -14.94 16.95 8.28
C VAL A 210 -15.87 16.72 9.46
N TYR A 211 -16.09 15.45 9.80
CA TYR A 211 -16.75 15.00 11.03
C TYR A 211 -15.67 14.53 11.99
N MET A 212 -15.67 15.08 13.20
CA MET A 212 -14.77 14.72 14.29
C MET A 212 -15.62 14.05 15.38
N LEU A 213 -15.39 12.76 15.58
CA LEU A 213 -16.01 11.99 16.65
C LEU A 213 -15.02 11.94 17.82
N ASN A 214 -15.37 12.59 18.92
CA ASN A 214 -14.58 12.61 20.14
C ASN A 214 -14.70 11.27 20.90
N PRO A 215 -13.75 10.96 21.82
CA PRO A 215 -13.82 9.77 22.66
C PRO A 215 -15.10 9.64 23.51
N ASP A 216 -15.75 10.75 23.85
CA ASP A 216 -17.03 10.80 24.57
C ASP A 216 -18.26 10.58 23.65
N ALA A 217 -18.03 10.17 22.41
CA ALA A 217 -19.01 9.97 21.35
C ALA A 217 -19.72 11.24 20.83
N THR A 218 -19.28 12.43 21.24
CA THR A 218 -19.79 13.68 20.65
C THR A 218 -19.24 13.88 19.24
N VAL A 219 -20.07 14.42 18.35
CA VAL A 219 -19.70 14.68 16.95
C VAL A 219 -19.69 16.18 16.69
N ILE A 220 -18.54 16.68 16.23
CA ILE A 220 -18.36 18.07 15.79
C ILE A 220 -18.10 18.07 14.28
N THR A 221 -18.54 19.12 13.60
CA THR A 221 -18.32 19.26 12.15
C THR A 221 -17.52 20.51 11.81
N SER A 222 -16.65 20.39 10.82
CA SER A 222 -15.92 21.50 10.20
C SER A 222 -16.30 21.61 8.72
N THR A 223 -16.31 22.83 8.20
CA THR A 223 -16.49 23.10 6.77
C THR A 223 -15.21 22.92 5.95
N THR A 224 -14.05 22.69 6.58
CA THR A 224 -12.82 22.33 5.89
C THR A 224 -13.09 21.11 4.99
N PHE A 225 -12.61 21.15 3.75
CA PHE A 225 -12.86 20.13 2.73
C PHE A 225 -14.35 19.95 2.31
N LYS A 226 -15.25 20.90 2.58
CA LYS A 226 -16.69 20.75 2.23
C LYS A 226 -16.97 20.60 0.73
N ASP A 227 -16.08 21.08 -0.13
CA ASP A 227 -16.27 21.06 -1.59
C ASP A 227 -15.54 19.87 -2.26
N TYR A 228 -14.90 19.03 -1.45
CA TYR A 228 -14.05 17.93 -1.91
C TYR A 228 -14.84 16.62 -1.97
N MET A 229 -14.45 15.74 -2.89
CA MET A 229 -14.92 14.36 -2.92
C MET A 229 -13.83 13.46 -2.33
N ALA A 230 -13.76 13.41 -1.00
CA ALA A 230 -12.75 12.62 -0.30
C ALA A 230 -13.04 11.12 -0.42
N PHE A 231 -11.98 10.32 -0.47
CA PHE A 231 -12.06 8.85 -0.54
C PHE A 231 -11.00 8.14 0.31
N ASP A 232 -9.94 8.83 0.74
CA ASP A 232 -9.00 8.32 1.74
C ASP A 232 -8.51 9.45 2.64
N CYS A 233 -8.14 9.13 3.88
CA CYS A 233 -7.58 10.12 4.80
C CYS A 233 -6.64 9.46 5.81
N ARG A 234 -5.67 10.24 6.28
CA ARG A 234 -4.74 9.84 7.33
C ARG A 234 -4.42 11.00 8.26
N VAL A 235 -4.32 10.74 9.56
CA VAL A 235 -3.77 11.70 10.51
C VAL A 235 -2.28 11.41 10.68
N PHE A 236 -1.44 12.41 10.43
CA PHE A 236 0.01 12.28 10.56
C PHE A 236 0.64 13.61 10.97
N GLN A 237 1.56 13.56 11.95
CA GLN A 237 2.34 14.72 12.42
C GLN A 237 1.51 16.00 12.68
N GLY A 238 0.32 15.88 13.26
CA GLY A 238 -0.55 17.02 13.58
C GLY A 238 -1.34 17.59 12.40
N TYR A 239 -1.43 16.85 11.29
CA TYR A 239 -2.25 17.21 10.13
C TYR A 239 -3.24 16.10 9.79
N LEU A 240 -4.43 16.50 9.33
CA LEU A 240 -5.34 15.62 8.61
C LEU A 240 -4.98 15.70 7.12
N TYR A 241 -4.48 14.61 6.57
CA TYR A 241 -4.26 14.45 5.14
C TYR A 241 -5.49 13.80 4.48
N VAL A 242 -5.80 14.23 3.27
CA VAL A 242 -7.01 13.82 2.54
C VAL A 242 -6.67 13.58 1.07
N ALA A 243 -6.95 12.38 0.57
CA ALA A 243 -7.01 12.12 -0.86
C ALA A 243 -8.44 12.38 -1.35
N ALA A 244 -8.56 13.26 -2.34
CA ALA A 244 -9.86 13.70 -2.84
C ALA A 244 -9.80 14.07 -4.32
N THR A 245 -10.96 14.00 -4.97
CA THR A 245 -11.20 14.75 -6.20
C THR A 245 -11.70 16.15 -5.86
N TYR A 246 -11.04 17.16 -6.42
CA TYR A 246 -11.40 18.57 -6.27
C TYR A 246 -11.58 19.21 -7.64
N ASP A 247 -12.60 20.07 -7.80
CA ASP A 247 -12.93 20.73 -9.07
C ASP A 247 -13.14 22.24 -8.89
N GLY A 248 -12.75 22.78 -7.73
CA GLY A 248 -12.81 24.21 -7.42
C GLY A 248 -11.49 24.94 -7.75
N PRO A 249 -11.43 26.26 -7.48
CA PRO A 249 -10.20 27.04 -7.62
C PRO A 249 -9.20 26.75 -6.47
N PRO A 250 -7.89 26.96 -6.69
CA PRO A 250 -7.25 27.31 -7.97
C PRO A 250 -7.20 26.12 -8.95
N GLU A 251 -7.06 26.40 -10.26
CA GLU A 251 -7.02 25.38 -11.33
C GLU A 251 -5.94 24.32 -11.11
N SER A 252 -4.81 24.71 -10.51
CA SER A 252 -3.68 23.81 -10.19
C SER A 252 -4.04 22.70 -9.19
N TRP A 253 -5.15 22.83 -8.47
CA TRP A 253 -5.61 21.84 -7.50
C TRP A 253 -6.62 20.85 -8.10
N LYS A 254 -7.09 21.08 -9.33
CA LYS A 254 -8.16 20.27 -9.90
C LYS A 254 -7.72 18.86 -10.25
N GLY A 255 -8.61 17.91 -10.00
CA GLY A 255 -8.41 16.49 -10.22
C GLY A 255 -8.23 15.74 -8.91
N THR A 256 -7.60 14.57 -9.01
CA THR A 256 -7.37 13.71 -7.86
C THR A 256 -6.00 14.01 -7.27
N ALA A 257 -6.00 14.47 -6.02
CA ALA A 257 -4.82 14.98 -5.35
C ALA A 257 -4.87 14.66 -3.85
N ILE A 258 -3.74 14.87 -3.17
CA ILE A 258 -3.63 14.78 -1.72
C ILE A 258 -3.50 16.20 -1.18
N PHE A 259 -4.33 16.50 -0.20
CA PHE A 259 -4.37 17.77 0.51
C PHE A 259 -4.13 17.53 2.00
N ARG A 260 -3.90 18.59 2.76
CA ARG A 260 -3.87 18.53 4.22
C ARG A 260 -4.46 19.77 4.86
N ALA A 261 -4.84 19.66 6.12
CA ALA A 261 -5.15 20.78 7.00
C ALA A 261 -4.54 20.52 8.37
N GLN A 262 -3.95 21.54 8.98
CA GLN A 262 -3.36 21.43 10.32
C GLN A 262 -4.45 21.17 11.36
N ILE A 263 -4.20 20.26 12.30
CA ILE A 263 -5.05 20.06 13.47
C ILE A 263 -4.64 21.10 14.52
N LEU A 264 -5.53 22.04 14.81
CA LEU A 264 -5.25 23.18 15.71
C LEU A 264 -5.64 22.90 17.17
N GLY A 265 -6.12 21.70 17.47
CA GLY A 265 -6.75 21.37 18.75
C GLY A 265 -8.22 21.82 18.82
N GLU A 266 -8.92 21.40 19.88
CA GLU A 266 -10.32 21.76 20.14
C GLU A 266 -11.27 21.52 18.95
N ASN A 267 -11.04 20.46 18.18
CA ASN A 267 -11.85 20.15 16.99
C ASN A 267 -11.84 21.26 15.92
N LYS A 268 -10.72 21.98 15.78
CA LYS A 268 -10.50 22.98 14.73
C LYS A 268 -9.43 22.54 13.74
N LEU A 269 -9.64 22.89 12.47
CA LEU A 269 -8.70 22.65 11.38
C LEU A 269 -8.24 23.98 10.78
N GLY A 270 -6.97 24.02 10.39
CA GLY A 270 -6.39 25.11 9.62
C GLY A 270 -6.90 25.16 8.16
N PRO A 271 -6.35 26.07 7.34
CA PRO A 271 -6.68 26.16 5.92
C PRO A 271 -6.25 24.89 5.16
N GLU A 272 -6.91 24.63 4.03
CA GLU A 272 -6.51 23.54 3.13
C GLU A 272 -5.20 23.87 2.39
N GLU A 273 -4.31 22.89 2.31
CA GLU A 273 -3.04 22.96 1.59
C GLU A 273 -2.93 21.80 0.59
N LEU A 274 -2.47 22.07 -0.64
CA LEU A 274 -2.13 21.02 -1.60
C LEU A 274 -0.80 20.37 -1.21
N VAL A 275 -0.78 19.04 -1.13
CA VAL A 275 0.42 18.24 -0.84
C VAL A 275 0.97 17.60 -2.10
N LEU A 276 0.11 16.94 -2.89
CA LEU A 276 0.51 16.26 -4.11
C LEU A 276 -0.59 16.32 -5.17
N ASN A 277 -0.22 16.75 -6.37
CA ASN A 277 -1.05 16.57 -7.57
C ASN A 277 -0.21 15.89 -8.67
N LEU A 278 -0.54 14.64 -9.00
CA LEU A 278 0.21 13.88 -9.99
C LEU A 278 0.11 14.46 -11.40
N LYS A 279 -0.92 15.25 -11.73
CA LYS A 279 -1.06 15.89 -13.05
C LYS A 279 0.13 16.78 -13.44
N ALA A 280 0.84 17.32 -12.45
CA ALA A 280 2.03 18.15 -12.69
C ALA A 280 3.32 17.33 -12.85
N ASN A 281 3.25 15.99 -12.77
CA ASN A 281 4.42 15.12 -12.64
C ASN A 281 4.69 14.26 -13.89
N GLY A 282 4.95 14.91 -15.03
CA GLY A 282 5.52 14.28 -16.23
C GLY A 282 4.94 12.91 -16.57
N GLU A 283 5.75 11.85 -16.38
CA GLU A 283 5.39 10.44 -16.60
C GLU A 283 4.12 10.00 -15.85
N TYR A 284 3.87 10.55 -14.66
CA TYR A 284 2.74 10.21 -13.80
C TYR A 284 1.53 11.14 -13.98
N ALA A 285 1.55 12.06 -14.95
CA ALA A 285 0.48 13.04 -15.16
C ALA A 285 -0.91 12.41 -15.40
N ALA A 286 -0.94 11.20 -15.96
CA ALA A 286 -2.17 10.43 -16.19
C ALA A 286 -2.61 9.57 -15.01
N ALA A 287 -1.77 9.43 -13.97
CA ALA A 287 -2.03 8.57 -12.83
C ALA A 287 -3.12 9.15 -11.92
N ARG A 288 -3.98 8.28 -11.41
CA ARG A 288 -4.96 8.64 -10.38
C ARG A 288 -4.48 8.18 -9.02
N VAL A 289 -4.54 9.09 -8.04
CA VAL A 289 -4.40 8.72 -6.62
C VAL A 289 -5.62 7.92 -6.18
N LEU A 290 -5.41 6.77 -5.54
CA LEU A 290 -6.47 5.89 -5.06
C LEU A 290 -6.44 5.71 -3.54
N SER A 291 -5.25 5.75 -2.95
CA SER A 291 -5.02 5.66 -1.51
C SER A 291 -3.63 6.18 -1.18
N PHE A 292 -3.37 6.45 0.09
CA PHE A 292 -2.03 6.82 0.53
C PHE A 292 -1.74 6.45 1.99
N THR A 293 -0.46 6.41 2.33
CA THR A 293 0.04 6.23 3.70
C THR A 293 1.43 6.83 3.83
N PHE A 294 1.94 6.92 5.05
CA PHE A 294 3.28 7.46 5.33
C PHE A 294 4.20 6.39 5.90
N SER A 295 5.49 6.50 5.57
CA SER A 295 6.55 5.91 6.39
C SER A 295 6.74 6.70 7.69
N GLU A 296 7.49 6.14 8.64
CA GLU A 296 7.83 6.81 9.90
C GLU A 296 8.60 8.12 9.69
N ASN A 297 9.37 8.21 8.61
CA ASN A 297 10.16 9.38 8.26
C ASN A 297 9.34 10.45 7.54
N GLY A 298 8.12 10.13 7.08
CA GLY A 298 7.24 11.05 6.37
C GLY A 298 7.31 10.97 4.84
N ASP A 299 7.96 9.95 4.29
CA ASP A 299 7.82 9.66 2.85
C ASP A 299 6.38 9.19 2.57
N LEU A 300 5.81 9.69 1.48
CA LEU A 300 4.41 9.47 1.13
C LEU A 300 4.31 8.33 0.11
N TYR A 301 3.65 7.24 0.51
CA TYR A 301 3.36 6.11 -0.36
C TYR A 301 1.96 6.28 -0.96
N VAL A 302 1.87 6.26 -2.28
CA VAL A 302 0.66 6.59 -3.03
C VAL A 302 0.25 5.38 -3.87
N GLY A 303 -0.94 4.85 -3.61
CA GLY A 303 -1.57 3.84 -4.44
C GLY A 303 -2.18 4.48 -5.69
N THR A 304 -1.91 3.90 -6.86
CA THR A 304 -2.34 4.42 -8.16
C THR A 304 -2.96 3.36 -9.05
N ASP A 305 -3.51 3.79 -10.19
CA ASP A 305 -4.01 2.93 -11.27
C ASP A 305 -2.96 2.60 -12.34
N GLN A 306 -1.68 2.90 -12.08
CA GLN A 306 -0.59 2.67 -13.02
C GLN A 306 -0.08 1.22 -13.04
N ALA A 307 0.76 0.92 -14.03
CA ALA A 307 1.46 -0.35 -14.15
C ALA A 307 2.33 -0.66 -12.93
N ASN A 308 3.00 0.37 -12.38
CA ASN A 308 3.60 0.32 -11.06
C ASN A 308 2.59 0.92 -10.07
N PRO A 309 1.84 0.10 -9.32
CA PRO A 309 0.64 0.55 -8.62
C PRO A 309 0.95 1.35 -7.35
N ILE A 310 2.20 1.42 -6.91
CA ILE A 310 2.62 2.17 -5.73
C ILE A 310 3.79 3.07 -6.10
N LEU A 311 3.64 4.36 -5.81
CA LEU A 311 4.69 5.38 -5.91
C LEU A 311 5.13 5.80 -4.49
N ILE A 312 6.39 6.13 -4.33
CA ILE A 312 6.91 6.87 -3.17
C ILE A 312 7.17 8.30 -3.62
N VAL A 313 6.71 9.25 -2.83
CA VAL A 313 7.10 10.65 -2.91
C VAL A 313 7.98 10.94 -1.70
N SER A 314 9.27 11.15 -1.94
CA SER A 314 10.22 11.49 -0.90
C SER A 314 9.92 12.89 -0.32
N GLN A 315 10.49 13.20 0.83
CA GLN A 315 10.41 14.55 1.39
C GLN A 315 11.03 15.65 0.50
N SER A 316 11.95 15.29 -0.42
CA SER A 316 12.47 16.23 -1.42
C SER A 316 11.55 16.43 -2.62
N GLY A 317 10.44 15.69 -2.69
CA GLY A 317 9.48 15.71 -3.79
C GLY A 317 9.81 14.76 -4.95
N GLU A 318 10.84 13.92 -4.82
CA GLU A 318 11.17 12.92 -5.83
C GLU A 318 10.13 11.81 -5.86
N ILE A 319 9.70 11.41 -7.05
CA ILE A 319 8.69 10.36 -7.24
C ILE A 319 9.32 9.14 -7.92
N SER A 320 9.22 7.98 -7.27
CA SER A 320 9.72 6.72 -7.81
C SER A 320 8.77 5.55 -7.51
N PRO A 321 8.73 4.49 -8.35
CA PRO A 321 7.90 3.32 -8.10
C PRO A 321 8.48 2.41 -7.01
N VAL A 322 7.61 1.81 -6.20
CA VAL A 322 7.99 0.72 -5.28
C VAL A 322 8.12 -0.59 -6.05
N TYR A 323 9.29 -1.23 -5.98
CA TYR A 323 9.57 -2.53 -6.61
C TYR A 323 9.06 -2.62 -8.06
N PRO A 324 9.58 -1.78 -8.96
CA PRO A 324 9.08 -1.69 -10.32
C PRO A 324 9.03 -3.07 -10.97
N THR A 325 7.93 -3.37 -11.65
CA THR A 325 7.64 -4.67 -12.32
C THR A 325 7.41 -5.90 -11.44
N LEU A 326 7.71 -5.86 -10.13
CA LEU A 326 7.50 -6.98 -9.21
C LEU A 326 6.09 -6.99 -8.58
N ILE A 327 5.45 -5.82 -8.53
CA ILE A 327 4.08 -5.64 -8.06
C ILE A 327 3.15 -5.62 -9.28
N ASP A 328 2.09 -6.44 -9.24
CA ASP A 328 1.15 -6.51 -10.37
C ASP A 328 0.29 -5.23 -10.42
N PRO A 329 0.00 -4.68 -11.62
CA PRO A 329 -0.79 -3.47 -11.79
C PRO A 329 -2.18 -3.54 -11.16
N SER A 330 -2.80 -2.38 -10.92
CA SER A 330 -4.20 -2.09 -10.56
C SER A 330 -4.45 -1.63 -9.12
N GLY A 331 -5.16 -0.50 -9.01
CA GLY A 331 -6.15 -0.28 -7.97
C GLY A 331 -5.69 -0.44 -6.53
N ALA A 332 -4.55 0.15 -6.12
CA ALA A 332 -3.97 -0.12 -4.81
C ALA A 332 -4.60 0.72 -3.67
N VAL A 333 -5.22 0.06 -2.71
CA VAL A 333 -5.52 0.62 -1.37
C VAL A 333 -4.40 0.24 -0.42
N LEU A 334 -3.87 1.20 0.32
CA LEU A 334 -2.66 1.03 1.13
C LEU A 334 -2.94 1.16 2.62
N LEU A 335 -2.42 0.22 3.41
CA LEU A 335 -2.42 0.32 4.86
C LEU A 335 -1.13 -0.24 5.43
N TRP A 336 -0.46 0.54 6.28
CA TRP A 336 0.74 0.07 6.93
C TRP A 336 0.42 -0.88 8.08
N GLY A 337 1.20 -1.94 8.21
CA GLY A 337 1.22 -2.85 9.35
C GLY A 337 1.92 -2.27 10.57
N ASN A 338 2.40 -3.15 11.43
CA ASN A 338 3.31 -2.87 12.52
C ASN A 338 4.71 -3.19 12.01
N ASP A 339 5.61 -2.21 11.99
CA ASP A 339 6.97 -2.32 11.46
C ASP A 339 7.08 -2.11 9.94
N THR A 340 7.78 -2.98 9.20
CA THR A 340 8.18 -2.75 7.80
C THR A 340 7.26 -3.39 6.76
N PHE A 341 6.01 -3.68 7.12
CA PHE A 341 5.04 -4.28 6.21
C PHE A 341 4.01 -3.26 5.72
N LEU A 342 3.91 -3.14 4.39
CA LEU A 342 2.84 -2.40 3.74
C LEU A 342 1.83 -3.39 3.15
N TYR A 343 0.58 -3.27 3.54
CA TYR A 343 -0.50 -4.07 2.97
C TYR A 343 -1.18 -3.31 1.85
N MET A 344 -1.37 -4.01 0.73
CA MET A 344 -2.04 -3.52 -0.45
C MET A 344 -3.29 -4.37 -0.70
N VAL A 345 -4.45 -3.73 -0.82
CA VAL A 345 -5.62 -4.36 -1.43
C VAL A 345 -5.65 -3.97 -2.89
N ARG A 346 -5.71 -4.97 -3.76
CA ARG A 346 -5.74 -4.81 -5.22
C ARG A 346 -7.17 -4.96 -5.74
N GLY A 347 -7.65 -4.00 -6.52
CA GLY A 347 -8.87 -4.13 -7.34
C GLY A 347 -8.61 -4.73 -8.73
N ASN A 348 -9.64 -5.02 -9.52
CA ASN A 348 -9.47 -5.47 -10.91
C ASN A 348 -9.34 -4.27 -11.87
N GLU A 349 -8.94 -4.52 -13.12
CA GLU A 349 -9.08 -3.53 -14.20
C GLU A 349 -10.56 -3.12 -14.31
N GLY A 350 -10.87 -1.85 -14.03
CA GLY A 350 -12.25 -1.31 -14.04
C GLY A 350 -12.85 -0.97 -12.67
N GLY A 351 -12.19 -1.28 -11.54
CA GLY A 351 -12.64 -0.82 -10.22
C GLY A 351 -11.84 -1.36 -9.03
N ILE A 352 -11.73 -0.57 -7.97
CA ILE A 352 -10.92 -0.85 -6.76
C ILE A 352 -11.40 -2.10 -6.00
N PHE A 353 -12.59 -2.63 -6.29
CA PHE A 353 -13.22 -3.65 -5.44
C PHE A 353 -13.68 -4.92 -6.14
N SER A 354 -13.67 -5.03 -7.48
CA SER A 354 -14.29 -6.18 -8.17
C SER A 354 -13.48 -7.50 -8.13
N SER A 355 -12.29 -7.51 -7.51
CA SER A 355 -11.44 -8.70 -7.30
C SER A 355 -10.36 -8.50 -6.21
N GLY A 356 -10.81 -8.20 -4.99
CA GLY A 356 -9.93 -7.94 -3.86
C GLY A 356 -8.95 -9.09 -3.59
N ARG A 357 -7.65 -8.82 -3.79
CA ARG A 357 -6.56 -9.61 -3.19
C ARG A 357 -5.81 -8.74 -2.21
N ILE A 358 -5.34 -9.33 -1.11
CA ILE A 358 -4.49 -8.64 -0.13
C ILE A 358 -3.06 -9.11 -0.36
N PHE A 359 -2.14 -8.16 -0.50
CA PHE A 359 -0.72 -8.44 -0.56
C PHE A 359 -0.01 -7.78 0.61
N ARG A 360 0.86 -8.53 1.29
CA ARG A 360 1.85 -8.01 2.25
C ARG A 360 3.14 -7.73 1.49
N LEU A 361 3.57 -6.48 1.50
CA LEU A 361 4.84 -6.03 0.93
C LEU A 361 5.84 -5.81 2.05
N ARG A 362 7.02 -6.39 1.96
CA ARG A 362 8.15 -6.08 2.83
C ARG A 362 8.81 -4.81 2.32
N LEU A 363 9.05 -3.82 3.17
CA LEU A 363 9.74 -2.57 2.86
C LEU A 363 10.99 -2.40 3.72
N THR A 364 11.86 -1.46 3.36
CA THR A 364 13.10 -1.15 4.11
C THR A 364 12.87 -0.11 5.22
N GLN A 365 11.77 0.64 5.15
CA GLN A 365 11.37 1.62 6.16
C GLN A 365 10.20 1.08 6.98
N LYS A 366 10.00 1.62 8.19
CA LYS A 366 8.79 1.38 8.98
C LYS A 366 7.70 2.36 8.60
N GLY A 367 6.47 2.03 8.99
CA GLY A 367 5.30 2.87 8.80
C GLY A 367 5.19 3.96 9.84
N ALA A 368 4.48 5.02 9.48
CA ALA A 368 4.05 6.01 10.44
C ALA A 368 3.32 5.35 11.63
N PRO A 369 3.60 5.76 12.88
CA PRO A 369 2.86 5.27 14.04
C PRO A 369 1.35 5.43 13.85
N TYR A 370 0.62 4.34 14.01
CA TYR A 370 -0.83 4.38 13.88
C TYR A 370 -1.50 4.54 15.25
N PHE A 371 -2.19 5.67 15.45
CA PHE A 371 -2.78 6.03 16.74
C PHE A 371 -3.92 5.10 17.18
N GLY A 372 -4.58 4.43 16.23
CA GLY A 372 -5.63 3.47 16.53
C GLY A 372 -5.14 2.17 17.20
N ARG A 373 -3.85 1.83 17.10
CA ARG A 373 -3.25 0.65 17.74
C ARG A 373 -2.60 1.00 19.10
N ARG A 374 -3.18 1.95 19.82
CA ARG A 374 -2.73 2.38 21.17
C ARG A 374 -3.49 1.73 22.31
#